data_AF-A0A2N2G224-F1
#
_entry.id   AF-A0A2N2G224-F1
#
_cell.length_a   1.000
_cell.length_b   1.000
_cell.length_c   1.000
_cell.angle_alpha   90.00
_cell.angle_beta   90.00
_cell.angle_gamma   90.00
#
_symmetry.space_group_name_H-M   'P 1'
#
loop_
_entity.id
_entity.type
_entity.pdbx_description
1 polymer ?
#
loop_
_entity_poly.entity_id
_entity_poly.type
_entity_poly.pdbx_seq_one_letter_code
_entity_poly.pdbx_strand_id
1 'polypeptide(L)'
;MILTHNWQHKFLILTLVFFVATLLVVAESLSISYKEALIFYEEKNLLHYLTQFSTSVFGQNSIALRLPFIILYTLSVLLMYQMTHNYFKNDNDRLISILIFMFLPGIIGASLLVNNSIVVIFCITLY
;
A
#
# COMPACT_ATOMS: atom_id res chain seq x y z
N MET A 1 -25.24 -7.17 18.16
CA MET A 1 -24.37 -6.05 17.70
C MET A 1 -22.87 -6.40 17.68
N ILE A 2 -22.35 -7.35 18.48
CA ILE A 2 -20.89 -7.68 18.52
C ILE A 2 -20.46 -8.67 17.42
N LEU A 3 -21.38 -9.50 16.92
CA LEU A 3 -21.08 -10.53 15.92
C LEU A 3 -20.79 -9.97 14.51
N THR A 4 -21.42 -8.86 14.12
CA THR A 4 -21.19 -8.21 12.81
C THR A 4 -19.77 -7.64 12.71
N HIS A 5 -19.27 -7.08 13.80
CA HIS A 5 -17.92 -6.53 13.88
C HIS A 5 -16.86 -7.56 13.47
N ASN A 6 -16.87 -8.75 14.06
CA ASN A 6 -15.88 -9.80 13.76
C ASN A 6 -15.89 -10.28 12.30
N TRP A 7 -17.06 -10.34 11.68
CA TRP A 7 -17.17 -10.73 10.27
C TRP A 7 -16.60 -9.66 9.34
N GLN A 8 -16.91 -8.39 9.62
CA GLN A 8 -16.42 -7.26 8.84
C GLN A 8 -14.90 -7.12 8.91
N HIS A 9 -14.31 -7.30 10.09
CA HIS A 9 -12.86 -7.36 10.27
C HIS A 9 -12.20 -8.47 9.46
N LYS A 10 -12.73 -9.70 9.57
CA LYS A 10 -12.22 -10.85 8.82
C LYS A 10 -12.35 -10.63 7.31
N PHE A 11 -13.46 -10.05 6.87
CA PHE A 11 -13.68 -9.71 5.47
C PHE A 11 -12.65 -8.69 4.98
N LEU A 12 -12.43 -7.60 5.72
CA LEU A 12 -11.45 -6.59 5.35
C LEU A 12 -10.04 -7.17 5.27
N ILE A 13 -9.62 -7.93 6.28
CA ILE A 13 -8.29 -8.58 6.29
C ILE A 13 -8.16 -9.52 5.08
N LEU A 14 -9.19 -10.31 4.78
CA LEU A 14 -9.19 -11.20 3.61
C LEU A 14 -9.05 -10.39 2.30
N THR A 15 -9.81 -9.30 2.15
CA THR A 15 -9.70 -8.43 0.96
C THR A 15 -8.35 -7.75 0.86
N LEU A 16 -7.75 -7.35 1.98
CA LEU A 16 -6.42 -6.74 2.01
C LEU A 16 -5.34 -7.74 1.61
N VAL A 17 -5.38 -8.95 2.16
CA VAL A 17 -4.45 -10.02 1.76
C VAL A 17 -4.59 -10.35 0.27
N PHE A 18 -5.82 -10.43 -0.23
CA PHE A 18 -6.06 -10.64 -1.66
C PHE A 18 -5.48 -9.51 -2.52
N PHE A 19 -5.70 -8.24 -2.14
CA PHE A 19 -5.14 -7.08 -2.85
C PHE A 19 -3.61 -7.04 -2.81
N VAL A 20 -3.00 -7.37 -1.67
CA VAL A 20 -1.53 -7.42 -1.57
C VAL A 20 -0.98 -8.53 -2.46
N ALA A 21 -1.63 -9.70 -2.49
CA ALA A 21 -1.22 -10.78 -3.38
C ALA A 21 -1.32 -10.39 -4.86
N THR A 22 -2.40 -9.72 -5.28
CA THR A 22 -2.53 -9.23 -6.65
C THR A 22 -1.50 -8.15 -6.97
N LEU A 23 -1.23 -7.23 -6.05
CA LEU A 23 -0.17 -6.22 -6.21
C LEU A 23 1.21 -6.86 -6.37
N LEU A 24 1.52 -7.93 -5.63
CA LEU A 24 2.80 -8.64 -5.76
C LEU A 24 2.94 -9.32 -7.13
N VAL A 25 1.90 -9.98 -7.63
CA VAL A 25 1.90 -10.59 -8.97
C VAL A 25 2.07 -9.52 -10.05
N VAL A 26 1.37 -8.41 -9.94
CA VAL A 26 1.50 -7.28 -10.87
C VAL A 26 2.90 -6.67 -10.79
N ALA A 27 3.45 -6.50 -9.58
CA ALA A 27 4.80 -5.99 -9.35
C ALA A 27 5.89 -6.88 -9.97
N GLU A 28 5.66 -8.20 -10.05
CA GLU A 28 6.57 -9.10 -10.74
C GLU A 28 6.54 -8.89 -12.26
N SER A 29 5.34 -8.75 -12.83
CA SER A 29 5.13 -8.59 -14.27
C SER A 29 5.59 -7.24 -14.85
N LEU A 30 5.72 -6.22 -14.00
CA LEU A 30 6.12 -4.87 -14.39
C LEU A 30 7.65 -4.78 -14.52
N SER A 31 8.13 -4.41 -15.70
CA SER A 31 9.53 -4.04 -15.90
C SER A 31 9.90 -2.78 -15.11
N ILE A 32 11.18 -2.63 -14.78
CA ILE A 32 11.71 -1.42 -14.12
C ILE A 32 11.76 -0.29 -15.14
N SER A 33 11.10 0.83 -14.84
CA SER A 33 11.13 2.01 -15.71
C SER A 33 12.44 2.79 -15.54
N TYR A 34 12.84 3.55 -16.56
CA TYR A 34 14.03 4.39 -16.53
C TYR A 34 14.07 5.33 -15.32
N LYS A 35 12.93 5.94 -14.96
CA LYS A 35 12.83 6.81 -13.78
C LYS A 35 13.09 6.06 -12.47
N GLU A 36 12.60 4.83 -12.36
CA GLU A 36 12.79 4.00 -11.17
C GLU A 36 14.24 3.56 -11.05
N ALA A 37 14.90 3.27 -12.18
CA ALA A 37 16.32 2.96 -12.22
C ALA A 37 17.18 4.16 -11.81
N LEU A 38 16.86 5.38 -12.28
CA LEU A 38 17.56 6.60 -11.85
C LEU A 38 17.47 6.82 -10.33
N ILE A 39 16.27 6.66 -9.76
CA ILE A 39 16.06 6.75 -8.31
C ILE A 39 16.90 5.70 -7.57
N PHE A 40 17.02 4.49 -8.13
CA PHE A 40 17.78 3.41 -7.53
C PHE A 40 19.31 3.58 -7.61
N TYR A 41 19.84 4.07 -8.74
CA TYR A 41 21.30 4.10 -8.97
C TYR A 41 21.96 5.45 -8.72
N GLU A 42 21.28 6.57 -9.00
CA GLU A 42 21.91 7.90 -9.03
C GLU A 42 21.44 8.83 -7.91
N GLU A 43 20.17 8.73 -7.51
CA GLU A 43 19.61 9.63 -6.49
C GLU A 43 20.03 9.25 -5.06
N LYS A 44 19.99 10.23 -4.15
CA LYS A 44 20.20 10.03 -2.69
C LYS A 44 19.00 10.50 -1.88
N ASN A 45 17.81 10.28 -2.43
CA ASN A 45 16.55 10.67 -1.82
C ASN A 45 16.01 9.58 -0.87
N LEU A 46 14.97 9.88 -0.09
CA LEU A 46 14.34 8.92 0.81
C LEU A 46 13.94 7.61 0.09
N LEU A 47 13.44 7.73 -1.15
CA LEU A 47 13.08 6.58 -2.00
C LEU A 47 14.27 5.66 -2.30
N HIS A 48 15.44 6.24 -2.57
CA HIS A 48 16.66 5.50 -2.85
C HIS A 48 17.03 4.62 -1.66
N TYR A 49 17.08 5.21 -0.46
CA TYR A 49 17.40 4.45 0.76
C TYR A 49 16.36 3.36 1.05
N LEU A 50 15.08 3.63 0.81
CA LEU A 50 13.99 2.67 1.04
C LEU A 50 14.09 1.46 0.09
N THR A 51 14.35 1.72 -1.20
CA THR A 51 14.47 0.68 -2.24
C THR A 51 15.78 -0.09 -2.12
N GLN A 52 16.89 0.58 -1.82
CA GLN A 52 18.18 -0.08 -1.59
C GLN A 52 18.14 -0.96 -0.34
N PHE A 53 17.51 -0.51 0.74
CA PHE A 53 17.32 -1.35 1.93
C PHE A 53 16.53 -2.61 1.58
N SER A 54 15.41 -2.47 0.87
CA SER A 54 14.58 -3.63 0.52
C SER A 54 15.29 -4.61 -0.42
N THR A 55 15.96 -4.11 -1.47
CA THR A 55 16.74 -4.95 -2.40
C THR A 55 17.97 -5.58 -1.75
N SER A 56 18.57 -4.96 -0.73
CA SER A 56 19.68 -5.57 0.02
C SER A 56 19.24 -6.78 0.85
N VAL A 57 17.99 -6.78 1.35
CA VAL A 57 17.45 -7.84 2.21
C VAL A 57 16.82 -8.96 1.37
N PHE A 58 16.07 -8.62 0.32
CA PHE A 58 15.29 -9.56 -0.49
C PHE A 58 15.94 -9.93 -1.83
N GLY A 59 17.07 -9.31 -2.18
CA GLY A 59 17.75 -9.47 -3.46
C GLY A 59 17.30 -8.49 -4.54
N GLN A 60 17.99 -8.49 -5.68
CA GLN A 60 17.73 -7.58 -6.80
C GLN A 60 16.59 -8.09 -7.70
N ASN A 61 15.36 -8.09 -7.18
CA ASN A 61 14.16 -8.46 -7.94
C ASN A 61 13.24 -7.26 -8.12
N SER A 62 12.40 -7.28 -9.17
CA SER A 62 11.36 -6.26 -9.41
C SER A 62 10.40 -6.11 -8.23
N ILE A 63 10.06 -7.24 -7.58
CA ILE A 63 9.25 -7.30 -6.37
C ILE A 63 9.97 -6.62 -5.19
N ALA A 64 11.26 -6.92 -4.99
CA ALA A 64 12.03 -6.39 -3.87
C ALA A 64 12.14 -4.86 -3.92
N LEU A 65 12.23 -4.29 -5.12
CA LEU A 65 12.24 -2.84 -5.30
C LEU A 65 10.90 -2.21 -4.88
N ARG A 66 9.78 -2.90 -5.11
CA ARG A 66 8.41 -2.40 -4.86
C ARG A 66 7.83 -2.75 -3.50
N LEU A 67 8.36 -3.77 -2.84
CA LEU A 67 7.97 -4.21 -1.49
C LEU A 67 7.80 -3.07 -0.48
N PRO A 68 8.72 -2.09 -0.34
CA PRO A 68 8.54 -1.05 0.66
C PRO A 68 7.31 -0.19 0.38
N PHE A 69 6.96 0.03 -0.89
CA PHE A 69 5.78 0.80 -1.28
C PHE A 69 4.48 0.02 -1.06
N ILE A 70 4.48 -1.29 -1.30
CA ILE A 70 3.35 -2.18 -0.99
C ILE A 70 3.14 -2.23 0.53
N ILE A 71 4.21 -2.25 1.32
CA ILE A 71 4.12 -2.16 2.78
C ILE A 71 3.50 -0.82 3.20
N LEU A 72 3.95 0.31 2.66
CA LEU A 72 3.34 1.62 2.93
C LEU A 72 1.87 1.69 2.53
N TYR A 73 1.49 1.06 1.41
CA TYR A 73 0.08 0.92 1.00
C TYR A 73 -0.73 0.17 2.06
N THR A 74 -0.27 -1.01 2.49
CA THR A 74 -0.96 -1.80 3.52
C THR A 74 -1.12 -1.05 4.83
N LEU A 75 -0.06 -0.35 5.28
CA LEU A 75 -0.12 0.48 6.48
C LEU A 75 -1.11 1.63 6.32
N SER A 76 -1.16 2.28 5.15
CA SER A 76 -2.12 3.36 4.87
C SER A 76 -3.57 2.87 4.94
N VAL A 77 -3.86 1.67 4.44
CA VAL A 77 -5.19 1.05 4.53
C VAL A 77 -5.55 0.73 5.99
N LEU A 78 -4.60 0.22 6.78
CA LEU A 78 -4.81 -0.05 8.22
C LEU A 78 -5.07 1.24 9.00
N LEU A 79 -4.34 2.31 8.73
CA LEU A 79 -4.57 3.63 9.32
C LEU A 79 -5.96 4.17 8.95
N MET A 80 -6.34 4.05 7.67
CA MET A 80 -7.67 4.45 7.20
C MET A 80 -8.78 3.68 7.95
N TYR A 81 -8.58 2.39 8.22
CA TYR A 81 -9.50 1.59 9.03
C TYR A 81 -9.64 2.13 10.46
N GLN A 82 -8.54 2.55 11.08
CA GLN A 82 -8.55 3.14 12.42
C GLN A 82 -9.22 4.53 12.44
N MET A 83 -8.89 5.39 11.48
CA MET A 83 -9.43 6.74 11.38
C MET A 83 -10.95 6.72 11.20
N THR A 84 -11.44 5.90 10.28
CA THR A 84 -12.87 5.81 9.94
C THR A 84 -13.75 5.32 11.09
N HIS A 85 -13.19 4.73 12.15
CA HIS A 85 -13.94 4.34 13.34
C HIS A 85 -14.66 5.52 14.02
N ASN A 86 -14.06 6.71 14.00
CA ASN A 86 -14.60 7.89 14.67
C ASN A 86 -15.59 8.69 13.79
N TYR A 87 -15.60 8.46 12.47
CA TYR A 87 -16.38 9.27 11.52
C TYR A 87 -17.75 8.67 11.19
N PHE A 88 -17.88 7.34 11.18
CA PHE A 88 -19.12 6.68 10.74
C PHE A 88 -19.88 6.02 11.89
N LYS A 89 -21.20 6.24 11.93
CA LYS A 89 -22.10 5.58 12.89
C LYS A 89 -22.42 4.13 12.51
N ASN A 90 -22.42 3.83 11.21
CA ASN A 90 -22.70 2.49 10.68
C ASN A 90 -21.42 1.80 10.25
N ASP A 91 -21.23 0.55 10.67
CA ASP A 91 -20.05 -0.24 10.29
C ASP A 91 -20.00 -0.57 8.79
N ASN A 92 -21.14 -0.68 8.12
CA ASN A 92 -21.20 -0.97 6.68
C ASN A 92 -20.66 0.20 5.85
N ASP A 93 -21.00 1.43 6.22
CA ASP A 93 -20.52 2.64 5.52
C ASP A 93 -19.01 2.80 5.68
N ARG A 94 -18.49 2.43 6.87
CA ARG A 94 -17.05 2.35 7.13
C ARG A 94 -16.36 1.35 6.20
N LEU A 95 -16.88 0.13 6.07
CA LEU A 95 -16.30 -0.86 5.16
C LEU A 95 -16.30 -0.38 3.71
N ILE A 96 -17.41 0.20 3.23
CA ILE A 96 -17.53 0.70 1.87
C ILE A 96 -16.50 1.80 1.61
N SER A 97 -16.32 2.74 2.55
CA SER A 97 -15.32 3.81 2.42
C SER A 97 -13.90 3.26 2.25
N ILE A 98 -13.53 2.23 3.01
CA ILE A 98 -12.20 1.63 2.94
C ILE A 98 -12.03 0.82 1.66
N LEU A 99 -13.07 0.11 1.20
CA LEU A 99 -13.03 -0.58 -0.09
C LEU A 99 -12.82 0.43 -1.22
N ILE A 100 -13.57 1.55 -1.23
CA ILE A 100 -13.37 2.61 -2.22
C ILE A 100 -11.91 3.09 -2.19
N PHE A 101 -11.35 3.31 -1.00
CA PHE A 101 -9.95 3.70 -0.84
C PHE A 101 -8.99 2.66 -1.43
N MET A 102 -9.18 1.38 -1.14
CA MET A 102 -8.32 0.31 -1.66
C MET A 102 -8.37 0.18 -3.19
N PHE A 103 -9.54 0.39 -3.79
CA PHE A 103 -9.78 0.28 -5.24
C PHE A 103 -9.40 1.55 -6.03
N LEU A 104 -9.08 2.67 -5.36
CA LEU A 104 -8.70 3.90 -6.07
C LEU A 104 -7.47 3.65 -6.96
N PRO A 105 -7.58 3.88 -8.29
CA PRO A 105 -6.49 3.58 -9.22
C PRO A 105 -5.25 4.43 -8.93
N GLY A 106 -5.43 5.64 -8.38
CA GLY A 106 -4.32 6.50 -7.96
C GLY A 106 -3.48 5.90 -6.82
N ILE A 107 -4.12 5.21 -5.88
CA ILE A 107 -3.44 4.59 -4.73
C ILE A 107 -2.74 3.30 -5.17
N ILE A 108 -3.43 2.49 -5.97
CA ILE A 108 -2.86 1.28 -6.59
C ILE A 108 -1.62 1.67 -7.43
N GLY A 109 -1.74 2.68 -8.29
CA GLY A 109 -0.62 3.19 -9.08
C GLY A 109 0.54 3.72 -8.23
N ALA A 110 0.24 4.46 -7.16
CA ALA A 110 1.25 4.95 -6.22
C ALA A 110 1.98 3.81 -5.48
N SER A 111 1.32 2.67 -5.24
CA SER A 111 1.94 1.51 -4.58
C SER A 111 2.85 0.69 -5.50
N LEU A 112 2.60 0.71 -6.82
CA LEU A 112 3.35 -0.07 -7.81
C LEU A 112 4.51 0.72 -8.43
N LEU A 113 4.37 2.03 -8.54
CA LEU A 113 5.40 2.93 -9.08
C LEU A 113 6.27 3.46 -7.94
N VAL A 114 7.59 3.45 -8.16
CA VAL A 114 8.58 3.98 -7.22
C VAL A 114 8.50 5.50 -7.22
N ASN A 115 7.61 6.07 -6.39
CA ASN A 115 7.36 7.50 -6.34
C ASN A 115 7.04 7.97 -4.92
N ASN A 116 7.27 9.25 -4.65
CA ASN A 116 6.96 9.90 -3.37
C ASN A 116 5.46 9.87 -3.03
N SER A 117 4.57 9.68 -4.01
CA SER A 117 3.13 9.75 -3.79
C SER A 117 2.63 8.84 -2.67
N ILE A 118 3.11 7.59 -2.60
CA ILE A 118 2.66 6.65 -1.56
C ILE A 118 3.17 7.02 -0.17
N VAL A 119 4.37 7.61 -0.08
CA VAL A 119 4.91 8.15 1.17
C VAL A 119 4.04 9.31 1.65
N VAL A 120 3.63 10.19 0.73
CA VAL A 120 2.74 11.32 1.05
C VAL A 120 1.36 10.84 1.50
N ILE A 121 0.76 9.86 0.81
CA ILE A 121 -0.53 9.27 1.21
C ILE A 121 -0.45 8.64 2.61
N PHE A 122 0.63 7.92 2.89
CA PHE A 122 0.86 7.36 4.21
C PHE A 122 0.96 8.45 5.29
N CYS A 123 1.74 9.51 5.05
CA CYS A 123 1.86 10.62 6.00
C CYS A 123 0.52 11.35 6.23
N ILE A 124 -0.30 11.54 5.20
CA ILE A 124 -1.61 12.20 5.33
C ILE A 124 -2.59 11.33 6.12
N THR A 125 -2.56 10.01 5.94
CA THR A 125 -3.44 9.09 6.68
C THR A 125 -2.99 8.86 8.13
N LEU A 126 -1.74 9.19 8.44
CA LEU A 126 -1.18 9.12 9.79
C LEU A 126 -1.58 10.31 10.66
N TYR A 127 -1.72 11.50 10.06
CA TYR A 127 -2.15 12.74 10.73
C TYR A 127 -3.65 12.72 11.05
#